data_AF-A0A527VRV4-F1
#
_entry.id   AF-A0A527VRV4-F1
#
_cell.length_a   1.000
_cell.length_b   1.000
_cell.length_c   1.000
_cell.angle_alpha   90.00
_cell.angle_beta   90.00
_cell.angle_gamma   90.00
#
_symmetry.space_group_name_H-M   'P 1'
#
loop_
_entity.id
_entity.type
_entity.pdbx_description
1 polymer ?
#
loop_
_entity_poly.entity_id
_entity_poly.type
_entity_poly.pdbx_seq_one_letter_code
_entity_poly.pdbx_strand_id
1 'polypeptide(L)'
;RFGEWATLRYTNAKVRENYSRRFSIRFPNEELPAARPAQTTPLYDTMLANNAVMGDSWGLETPLWFAPKGTEPKDIVSFHRSNDFGPIGEEVRATREKVGVTEIANFAKYEVSGPGAEDFLNRLMTNRMPKVGRIVL
;
A
#
# COMPACT_ATOMS: atom_id res chain seq x y z
N ARG A 1 -8.87 8.31 -4.08
CA ARG A 1 -9.58 7.22 -4.80
C ARG A 1 -9.06 7.02 -6.21
N PHE A 2 -9.11 8.06 -7.05
CA PHE A 2 -8.73 8.10 -8.46
C PHE A 2 -7.88 9.35 -8.74
N GLY A 3 -7.26 9.41 -9.92
CA GLY A 3 -6.16 10.33 -10.26
C GLY A 3 -5.41 9.84 -11.50
N GLU A 4 -4.25 10.41 -11.81
CA GLU A 4 -3.65 10.34 -13.14
C GLU A 4 -3.34 8.93 -13.66
N TRP A 5 -3.04 7.98 -12.78
CA TRP A 5 -2.78 6.60 -13.19
C TRP A 5 -4.02 5.87 -13.71
N ALA A 6 -5.23 6.34 -13.38
CA ALA A 6 -6.50 5.71 -13.75
C ALA A 6 -6.87 5.98 -15.22
N THR A 7 -5.94 5.66 -16.12
CA THR A 7 -6.06 5.87 -17.56
C THR A 7 -7.23 5.09 -18.17
N LEU A 8 -7.57 5.38 -19.43
CA LEU A 8 -8.59 4.63 -20.18
C LEU A 8 -8.27 3.12 -20.25
N ARG A 9 -6.99 2.76 -20.39
CA ARG A 9 -6.54 1.35 -20.42
C ARG A 9 -6.76 0.68 -19.07
N TYR A 10 -6.34 1.33 -17.98
CA TYR A 10 -6.58 0.83 -16.63
C TYR A 10 -8.08 0.63 -16.37
N THR A 11 -8.87 1.66 -16.66
CA THR A 11 -10.31 1.69 -16.42
C THR A 11 -11.02 0.58 -17.20
N ASN A 12 -10.68 0.39 -18.48
CA ASN A 12 -11.27 -0.67 -19.29
C ASN A 12 -11.01 -2.06 -18.69
N ALA A 13 -9.77 -2.35 -18.30
CA ALA A 13 -9.40 -3.63 -17.72
C ALA A 13 -10.09 -3.87 -16.36
N LYS A 14 -10.07 -2.89 -15.44
CA LYS A 14 -10.70 -3.01 -14.12
C LYS A 14 -12.22 -3.15 -14.19
N VAL A 15 -12.90 -2.42 -15.09
CA VAL A 15 -14.35 -2.54 -15.26
C VAL A 15 -14.72 -3.95 -15.74
N ARG A 16 -13.96 -4.52 -16.68
CA ARG A 16 -14.18 -5.90 -17.16
C ARG A 16 -13.97 -6.94 -16.07
N GLU A 17 -12.91 -6.80 -15.28
CA GLU A 17 -12.63 -7.66 -14.12
C GLU A 17 -13.71 -7.56 -13.05
N ASN A 18 -14.20 -6.36 -12.76
CA ASN A 18 -15.28 -6.19 -11.79
C ASN A 18 -16.59 -6.81 -12.28
N TYR A 19 -16.93 -6.60 -13.54
CA TYR A 19 -18.15 -7.14 -14.14
C TYR A 19 -18.12 -8.68 -14.22
N SER A 20 -16.99 -9.28 -14.60
CA SER A 20 -16.85 -10.75 -14.65
C SER A 20 -17.00 -11.41 -13.28
N ARG A 21 -16.74 -10.66 -12.21
CA ARG A 21 -16.80 -11.12 -10.82
C ARG A 21 -18.10 -10.76 -10.10
N ARG A 22 -19.12 -10.26 -10.82
CA ARG A 22 -20.37 -9.73 -10.23
C ARG A 22 -21.08 -10.69 -9.27
N PHE A 23 -20.98 -12.00 -9.50
CA PHE A 23 -21.60 -13.04 -8.68
C PHE A 23 -20.58 -13.95 -7.98
N SER A 24 -19.30 -13.58 -8.01
CA SER A 24 -18.25 -14.29 -7.29
C SER A 24 -18.27 -13.89 -5.82
N ILE A 25 -17.91 -14.83 -4.94
CA ILE A 25 -17.65 -14.51 -3.54
C ILE A 25 -16.41 -13.62 -3.47
N ARG A 26 -16.54 -12.47 -2.80
CA ARG A 26 -15.42 -11.60 -2.48
C ARG A 26 -14.90 -11.97 -1.10
N PHE A 27 -13.64 -12.35 -1.03
CA PHE A 27 -12.98 -12.65 0.23
C PHE A 27 -12.32 -11.39 0.80
N PRO A 28 -12.15 -11.30 2.13
CA PRO A 28 -11.26 -10.31 2.74
C PRO A 28 -9.85 -10.40 2.14
N ASN A 29 -9.18 -9.25 2.03
CA ASN A 29 -7.81 -9.12 1.51
C ASN A 29 -7.61 -9.65 0.07
N GLU A 30 -8.67 -9.94 -0.68
CA GLU A 30 -8.55 -10.42 -2.04
C GLU A 30 -8.09 -9.32 -3.00
N GLU A 31 -6.87 -9.48 -3.49
CA GLU A 31 -6.29 -8.65 -4.54
C GLU A 31 -6.78 -9.03 -5.94
N LEU A 32 -6.95 -8.02 -6.79
CA LEU A 32 -7.41 -8.18 -8.15
C LEU A 32 -6.31 -7.82 -9.16
N PRO A 33 -5.87 -8.75 -10.04
CA PRO A 33 -4.67 -8.56 -10.85
C PRO A 33 -4.85 -7.69 -12.09
N ALA A 34 -6.08 -7.45 -12.59
CA ALA A 34 -6.21 -6.74 -13.87
C ALA A 34 -5.64 -5.32 -13.77
N ALA A 35 -4.95 -4.88 -14.83
CA ALA A 35 -4.25 -3.60 -14.92
C ALA A 35 -3.07 -3.39 -13.95
N ARG A 36 -2.59 -4.46 -13.28
CA ARG A 36 -1.41 -4.41 -12.41
C ARG A 36 -0.17 -5.01 -13.11
N PRO A 37 1.04 -4.49 -12.84
CA PRO A 37 1.32 -3.28 -12.05
C PRO A 37 0.96 -2.00 -12.81
N ALA A 38 0.40 -0.99 -12.13
CA ALA A 38 0.06 0.30 -12.72
C ALA A 38 1.15 1.35 -12.46
N GLN A 39 1.53 1.55 -11.20
CA GLN A 39 2.71 2.31 -10.78
C GLN A 39 3.59 1.47 -9.86
N THR A 40 4.90 1.69 -9.93
CA THR A 40 5.89 1.03 -9.08
C THR A 40 6.87 2.05 -8.52
N THR A 41 7.51 1.71 -7.40
CA THR A 41 8.63 2.47 -6.85
C THR A 41 9.96 1.87 -7.32
N PRO A 42 11.09 2.57 -7.18
CA PRO A 42 12.41 2.00 -7.45
C PRO A 42 12.75 0.74 -6.62
N LEU A 43 12.03 0.50 -5.52
CA LEU A 43 12.21 -0.68 -4.67
C LEU A 43 11.38 -1.89 -5.11
N TYR A 44 10.48 -1.74 -6.09
CA TYR A 44 9.57 -2.79 -6.52
C TYR A 44 10.27 -4.11 -6.87
N ASP A 45 11.31 -4.06 -7.71
CA ASP A 45 12.07 -5.25 -8.11
C ASP A 45 12.83 -5.87 -6.92
N THR A 46 13.29 -5.03 -5.98
CA THR A 46 13.95 -5.49 -4.75
C THR A 46 12.95 -6.23 -3.86
N MET A 47 11.72 -5.73 -3.75
CA MET A 47 10.66 -6.37 -2.96
C MET A 47 10.25 -7.71 -3.57
N LEU A 48 10.06 -7.77 -4.89
CA LEU A 48 9.80 -9.03 -5.60
C LEU A 48 10.93 -10.04 -5.40
N ALA A 49 12.19 -9.60 -5.46
CA ALA A 49 13.35 -10.46 -5.20
C ALA A 49 13.40 -10.99 -3.76
N ASN A 50 12.78 -10.29 -2.80
CA ASN A 50 12.60 -10.72 -1.42
C ASN A 50 11.28 -11.50 -1.20
N ASN A 51 10.62 -11.91 -2.29
CA ASN A 51 9.41 -12.72 -2.28
C ASN A 51 8.17 -11.99 -1.71
N ALA A 52 8.06 -10.68 -1.96
CA ALA A 52 6.90 -9.89 -1.57
C ALA A 52 5.63 -10.36 -2.29
N VAL A 53 4.55 -10.48 -1.53
CA VAL A 53 3.18 -10.54 -2.06
C VAL A 53 2.70 -9.11 -2.24
N MET A 54 2.57 -8.67 -3.49
CA MET A 54 2.24 -7.29 -3.80
C MET A 54 0.73 -7.04 -3.82
N GLY A 55 0.31 -5.91 -3.26
CA GLY A 55 -1.06 -5.36 -3.34
C GLY A 55 -1.07 -4.01 -4.06
N ASP A 56 -2.28 -3.52 -4.36
CA ASP A 56 -2.49 -2.19 -4.95
C ASP A 56 -3.01 -1.21 -3.90
N SER A 57 -2.26 -0.13 -3.66
CA SER A 57 -2.73 0.99 -2.85
C SER A 57 -2.70 2.26 -3.67
N TRP A 58 -3.88 2.72 -4.08
CA TRP A 58 -4.03 3.93 -4.89
C TRP A 58 -3.13 3.83 -6.16
N GLY A 59 -3.19 2.68 -6.86
CA GLY A 59 -2.52 2.42 -8.15
C GLY A 59 -1.03 2.11 -8.05
N LEU A 60 -0.47 2.25 -6.85
CA LEU A 60 0.92 1.94 -6.55
C LEU A 60 1.01 0.52 -6.00
N GLU A 61 1.92 -0.26 -6.55
CA GLU A 61 2.28 -1.56 -6.02
C GLU A 61 2.97 -1.41 -4.67
N THR A 62 2.43 -2.07 -3.65
CA THR A 62 2.94 -2.05 -2.27
C THR A 62 3.02 -3.47 -1.71
N PRO A 63 4.10 -3.85 -1.00
CA PRO A 63 4.19 -5.17 -0.40
C PRO A 63 3.17 -5.30 0.72
N LEU A 64 2.34 -6.34 0.67
CA LEU A 64 1.39 -6.68 1.73
C LEU A 64 2.07 -7.47 2.85
N TRP A 65 2.91 -8.43 2.46
CA TRP A 65 3.74 -9.28 3.32
C TRP A 65 4.79 -9.99 2.47
N PHE A 66 5.75 -10.66 3.09
CA PHE A 66 6.81 -11.40 2.42
C PHE A 66 6.65 -12.90 2.61
N ALA A 67 6.47 -13.61 1.50
CA ALA A 67 6.31 -15.06 1.53
C ALA A 67 7.63 -15.77 1.84
N PRO A 68 7.61 -16.89 2.59
CA PRO A 68 8.81 -17.66 2.89
C PRO A 68 9.65 -17.98 1.64
N LYS A 69 10.98 -17.97 1.78
CA LYS A 69 11.87 -18.26 0.65
C LYS A 69 11.56 -19.63 0.06
N GLY A 70 11.36 -19.68 -1.26
CA GLY A 70 11.06 -20.91 -2.00
C GLY A 70 9.58 -21.27 -2.09
N THR A 71 8.68 -20.46 -1.51
CA THR A 71 7.23 -20.58 -1.73
C THR A 71 6.74 -19.55 -2.76
N GLU A 72 5.66 -19.85 -3.46
CA GLU A 72 5.00 -18.89 -4.36
C GLU A 72 4.50 -17.67 -3.56
N PRO A 73 4.86 -16.44 -3.95
CA PRO A 73 4.42 -15.22 -3.28
C PRO A 73 2.97 -14.88 -3.65
N LYS A 74 2.02 -15.58 -3.02
CA LYS A 74 0.59 -15.46 -3.32
C LYS A 74 -0.28 -15.62 -2.07
N ASP A 75 -1.35 -14.84 -2.02
CA ASP A 75 -2.40 -15.00 -1.03
C ASP A 75 -3.33 -16.19 -1.31
N ILE A 76 -3.60 -16.95 -0.26
CA ILE A 76 -4.66 -17.96 -0.21
C ILE A 76 -5.80 -17.37 0.61
N VAL A 77 -6.74 -16.74 -0.09
CA VAL A 77 -7.84 -15.99 0.54
C VAL A 77 -8.72 -16.89 1.41
N SER A 78 -9.18 -16.35 2.53
CA SER A 78 -10.00 -17.05 3.52
C SER A 78 -10.88 -16.07 4.28
N PHE A 79 -12.00 -16.54 4.83
CA PHE A 79 -12.78 -15.79 5.82
C PHE A 79 -12.18 -15.89 7.24
N HIS A 80 -11.16 -16.73 7.41
CA HIS A 80 -10.39 -16.89 8.64
C HIS A 80 -8.94 -16.47 8.39
N ARG A 81 -8.04 -16.76 9.35
CA ARG A 81 -6.60 -16.60 9.14
C ARG A 81 -6.16 -17.35 7.88
N SER A 82 -5.47 -16.67 7.00
CA SER A 82 -4.94 -17.20 5.74
C SER A 82 -3.49 -17.68 5.94
N ASN A 83 -2.81 -17.97 4.83
CA ASN A 83 -1.39 -18.31 4.81
C ASN A 83 -0.47 -17.14 5.22
N ASP A 84 -0.97 -15.90 5.24
CA ASP A 84 -0.20 -14.71 5.62
C ASP A 84 0.09 -14.63 7.13
N PHE A 85 -0.72 -15.29 7.97
CA PHE A 85 -0.77 -15.01 9.41
C PHE A 85 0.54 -15.37 10.12
N GLY A 86 1.15 -16.49 9.75
CA GLY A 86 2.45 -16.92 10.27
C GLY A 86 3.57 -15.97 9.85
N PRO A 87 3.81 -15.78 8.53
CA PRO A 87 4.80 -14.85 8.00
C PRO A 87 4.70 -13.43 8.57
N ILE A 88 3.49 -12.84 8.61
CA ILE A 88 3.28 -11.52 9.22
C ILE A 88 3.64 -11.53 10.72
N GLY A 89 3.31 -12.61 11.44
CA GLY A 89 3.73 -12.78 12.83
C GLY A 89 5.25 -12.75 13.00
N GLU A 90 5.99 -13.35 12.08
CA GLU A 90 7.46 -13.29 12.05
C GLU A 90 7.96 -11.88 11.70
N GLU A 91 7.35 -11.17 10.76
CA GLU A 91 7.71 -9.78 10.42
C GLU A 91 7.52 -8.83 11.61
N VAL A 92 6.39 -8.97 12.32
CA VAL A 92 6.10 -8.20 13.54
C VAL A 92 7.13 -8.51 14.62
N ARG A 93 7.44 -9.79 14.85
CA ARG A 93 8.46 -10.19 15.84
C ARG A 93 9.84 -9.67 15.46
N ALA A 94 10.23 -9.79 14.20
CA ALA A 94 11.51 -9.30 13.70
C ALA A 94 11.63 -7.78 13.86
N THR A 95 10.57 -7.02 13.59
CA THR A 95 10.55 -5.57 13.82
C THR A 95 10.68 -5.24 15.31
N ARG A 96 10.00 -6.00 16.17
CA ARG A 96 10.02 -5.78 17.63
C ARG A 96 11.35 -6.15 18.28
N GLU A 97 11.99 -7.21 17.83
CA GLU A 97 13.17 -7.80 18.48
C GLU A 97 14.49 -7.47 17.77
N LYS A 98 14.43 -6.96 16.53
CA LYS A 98 15.59 -6.66 15.69
C LYS A 98 15.37 -5.32 14.96
N VAL A 99 15.40 -5.33 13.63
CA VAL A 99 15.21 -4.17 12.76
C VAL A 99 14.26 -4.58 11.65
N GLY A 100 13.16 -3.84 11.53
CA GLY A 100 12.22 -3.93 10.41
C GLY A 100 12.44 -2.78 9.44
N VAL A 101 12.28 -3.03 8.14
CA VAL A 101 12.28 -2.01 7.10
C VAL A 101 10.94 -2.08 6.39
N THR A 102 10.28 -0.93 6.27
CA THR A 102 9.02 -0.79 5.54
C THR A 102 9.09 0.40 4.61
N GLU A 103 8.49 0.28 3.43
CA GLU A 103 8.38 1.38 2.49
C GLU A 103 7.14 2.22 2.81
N ILE A 104 7.32 3.54 2.90
CA ILE A 104 6.24 4.51 3.13
C ILE A 104 5.97 5.38 1.88
N ALA A 105 6.43 4.92 0.71
CA ALA A 105 6.32 5.66 -0.53
C ALA A 105 4.86 5.92 -0.93
N ASN A 106 3.95 5.03 -0.54
CA ASN A 106 2.50 5.09 -0.75
C ASN A 106 1.79 6.19 0.06
N PHE A 107 2.46 6.86 1.00
CA PHE A 107 1.85 7.97 1.73
C PHE A 107 1.70 9.21 0.84
N ALA A 108 0.56 9.89 0.99
CA ALA A 108 0.34 11.20 0.39
C ALA A 108 1.31 12.21 1.02
N LYS A 109 2.02 12.96 0.18
CA LYS A 109 3.00 13.96 0.59
C LYS A 109 2.57 15.31 0.04
N TYR A 110 2.46 16.29 0.93
CA TYR A 110 2.08 17.66 0.58
C TYR A 110 3.15 18.61 1.08
N GLU A 111 3.54 19.56 0.24
CA GLU A 111 4.36 20.70 0.63
C GLU A 111 3.48 21.96 0.63
N VAL A 112 3.52 22.70 1.73
CA VAL A 112 2.79 23.97 1.87
C VAL A 112 3.82 25.05 2.18
N SER A 113 3.90 26.06 1.32
CA SER A 113 4.92 27.11 1.39
C SER A 113 4.32 28.50 1.18
N GLY A 114 5.09 29.53 1.55
CA GLY A 114 4.67 30.94 1.48
C GLY A 114 4.45 31.60 2.86
N PRO A 115 4.37 32.93 2.91
CA PRO A 115 4.36 33.69 4.17
C PRO A 115 3.15 33.41 5.08
N GLY A 116 2.03 32.91 4.52
CA GLY A 116 0.82 32.57 5.28
C GLY A 116 0.63 31.07 5.54
N ALA A 117 1.64 30.23 5.27
CA ALA A 117 1.50 28.78 5.39
C ALA A 117 1.16 28.34 6.82
N GLU A 118 1.84 28.90 7.83
CA GLU A 118 1.60 28.55 9.24
C GLU A 118 0.20 28.96 9.70
N ASP A 119 -0.25 30.18 9.39
CA ASP A 119 -1.59 30.66 9.75
C ASP A 119 -2.69 29.84 9.07
N PHE A 120 -2.50 29.46 7.80
CA PHE A 120 -3.41 28.57 7.09
C PHE A 120 -3.52 27.21 7.79
N LEU A 121 -2.38 26.59 8.12
CA LEU A 121 -2.37 25.28 8.77
C LEU A 121 -2.92 25.35 10.20
N ASN A 122 -2.64 26.40 10.97
CA ASN A 122 -3.22 26.61 12.31
C ASN A 122 -4.75 26.79 12.27
N ARG A 123 -5.31 27.26 11.16
CA ARG A 123 -6.76 27.35 10.97
C ARG A 123 -7.39 26.03 10.53
N LEU A 124 -6.67 25.22 9.76
CA LEU A 124 -7.15 23.96 9.21
C LEU A 124 -7.01 22.79 10.20
N MET A 125 -5.90 22.75 10.93
CA MET A 125 -5.53 21.68 11.84
C MET A 125 -5.94 22.01 13.26
N THR A 126 -6.24 20.98 14.05
CA THR A 126 -6.65 21.17 15.46
C THR A 126 -5.48 21.30 16.42
N ASN A 127 -4.28 20.85 16.03
CA ASN A 127 -3.08 20.99 16.84
C ASN A 127 -2.30 22.25 16.47
N ARG A 128 -1.51 22.78 17.41
CA ARG A 128 -0.64 23.94 17.18
C ARG A 128 0.52 23.54 16.27
N MET A 129 0.85 24.40 15.31
CA MET A 129 2.01 24.16 14.45
C MET A 129 3.31 23.99 15.26
N PRO A 130 4.16 23.02 14.89
CA PRO A 130 5.39 22.73 15.63
C PRO A 130 6.44 23.80 15.36
N LYS A 131 7.41 23.92 16.27
CA LYS A 131 8.63 24.68 16.00
C LYS A 131 9.37 24.06 14.81
N VAL A 132 10.14 24.88 14.08
CA VAL A 132 11.00 24.43 12.98
C VAL A 132 11.86 23.24 13.40
N GLY A 133 11.92 22.21 12.55
CA GLY A 133 12.66 20.97 12.79
C GLY A 133 11.97 19.96 13.70
N ARG A 134 10.67 20.14 14.00
CA ARG A 134 9.88 19.23 14.84
C ARG A 134 8.66 18.71 14.06
N ILE A 135 8.16 17.56 14.51
CA ILE A 135 6.92 16.93 14.02
C ILE A 135 5.90 16.97 15.15
N VAL A 136 4.62 17.13 14.80
CA VAL A 136 3.49 17.05 15.71
C VAL A 136 2.42 16.14 15.12
N LEU A 137 1.73 15.36 15.97
CA LEU A 137 0.60 14.50 15.61
C LEU A 137 -0.73 15.24 15.78
#